data_AF-A0AAN4AT62-F1
#
_entry.id   AF-A0AAN4AT62-F1
#
_cell.length_a   1.000
_cell.length_b   1.000
_cell.length_c   1.000
_cell.angle_alpha   90.00
_cell.angle_beta   90.00
_cell.angle_gamma   90.00
#
_symmetry.space_group_name_H-M   'P 1'
#
loop_
_entity.id
_entity.type
_entity.pdbx_description
1 polymer ?
#
loop_
_entity_poly.entity_id
_entity_poly.type
_entity_poly.pdbx_seq_one_letter_code
_entity_poly.pdbx_strand_id
1 'polypeptide(L)'
;MANYVLTLPLKTEKWQEDILDKRLNIARLLYNASLNEILKRYRKMQNDVEYKHMKHLDPKEQSKKYKEFDKKYGISKFDLNQYIKPMTQKFKKNIGSQMGQEIAERAYLAFEKLKYGKAKKVYFKRYGDFYSVREKGNKTGLRLFKEENCISWLGFKIPLIIRKNDSYAQKCFLDNLLFCKLLKKVIRGKNKYYVQITFEGVPPKKHEVRNHAEVGLDIGTSTIAIVSDKEVKLQILAKNIEINEKEKIK
;
A
#
# COMPACT_ATOMS: atom_id res chain seq x y z
N MET A 1 12.71 -5.71 -12.63
CA MET A 1 12.79 -7.02 -11.94
C MET A 1 11.45 -7.37 -11.34
N ALA A 2 11.09 -8.64 -11.38
CA ALA A 2 9.95 -9.16 -10.62
C ALA A 2 10.22 -9.04 -9.11
N ASN A 3 9.15 -8.90 -8.33
CA ASN A 3 9.20 -8.96 -6.88
C ASN A 3 7.93 -9.64 -6.35
N TYR A 4 8.01 -10.11 -5.11
CA TYR A 4 6.88 -10.75 -4.45
C TYR A 4 6.84 -10.39 -2.96
N VAL A 5 5.70 -10.62 -2.33
CA VAL A 5 5.44 -10.19 -0.95
C VAL A 5 5.10 -11.38 -0.06
N LEU A 6 5.84 -11.53 1.03
CA LEU A 6 5.46 -12.37 2.16
C LEU A 6 4.82 -11.51 3.24
N THR A 7 3.67 -11.92 3.78
CA THR A 7 3.01 -11.23 4.90
C THR A 7 3.06 -12.10 6.14
N LEU A 8 3.69 -11.60 7.20
CA LEU A 8 3.82 -12.31 8.48
C LEU A 8 3.15 -11.52 9.61
N PRO A 9 2.45 -12.18 10.55
CA PRO A 9 1.92 -11.53 11.74
C PRO A 9 3.04 -11.09 12.69
N LEU A 10 2.79 -10.00 13.42
CA LEU A 10 3.66 -9.54 14.50
C LEU A 10 3.13 -10.04 15.84
N LYS A 11 4.03 -10.47 16.72
CA LYS A 11 3.73 -10.77 18.11
C LYS A 11 3.78 -9.48 18.91
N THR A 12 2.65 -8.79 19.01
CA THR A 12 2.53 -7.51 19.71
C THR A 12 1.95 -7.66 21.11
N GLU A 13 2.48 -6.87 22.04
CA GLU A 13 1.88 -6.56 23.32
C GLU A 13 1.13 -5.22 23.27
N LYS A 14 0.23 -4.96 24.22
CA LYS A 14 -0.63 -3.77 24.20
C LYS A 14 0.16 -2.45 24.11
N TRP A 15 1.23 -2.31 24.89
CA TRP A 15 2.06 -1.10 24.85
C TRP A 15 2.78 -0.93 23.49
N GLN A 16 3.12 -2.03 22.81
CA GLN A 16 3.70 -2.00 21.46
C GLN A 16 2.66 -1.53 20.44
N GLU A 17 1.43 -2.00 20.56
CA GLU A 17 0.31 -1.58 19.72
C GLU A 17 0.05 -0.07 19.84
N ASP A 18 0.10 0.47 21.06
CA ASP A 18 -0.10 1.90 21.30
C ASP A 18 1.01 2.75 20.65
N ILE A 19 2.26 2.26 20.64
CA ILE A 19 3.37 2.89 19.90
C ILE A 19 3.12 2.83 18.38
N LEU A 20 2.69 1.68 17.86
CA LEU A 20 2.39 1.51 16.44
C LEU A 20 1.24 2.43 16.00
N ASP A 21 0.17 2.52 16.79
CA ASP A 21 -0.98 3.40 16.55
C ASP A 21 -0.56 4.88 16.57
N LYS A 22 0.28 5.29 17.54
CA LYS A 22 0.87 6.63 17.56
C LYS A 22 1.66 6.92 16.29
N ARG A 23 2.52 6.00 15.85
CA ARG A 23 3.32 6.18 14.63
C ARG A 23 2.46 6.22 13.37
N LEU A 24 1.43 5.37 13.25
CA LEU A 24 0.47 5.40 12.15
C LEU A 24 -0.33 6.70 12.12
N ASN A 25 -0.71 7.24 13.28
CA ASN A 25 -1.38 8.54 13.35
C ASN A 25 -0.46 9.69 12.94
N ILE A 26 0.83 9.65 13.29
CA ILE A 26 1.81 10.63 12.79
C ILE A 26 1.92 10.52 11.26
N ALA A 27 2.00 9.31 10.71
CA ALA A 27 2.03 9.10 9.27
C ALA A 27 0.77 9.64 8.56
N ARG A 28 -0.41 9.48 9.17
CA ARG A 28 -1.66 10.08 8.72
C ARG A 28 -1.59 11.61 8.67
N LEU A 29 -1.04 12.24 9.71
CA LEU A 29 -0.87 13.70 9.75
C LEU A 29 0.05 14.18 8.62
N LEU A 30 1.18 13.49 8.40
CA LEU A 30 2.09 13.79 7.29
C LEU A 30 1.41 13.63 5.94
N TYR A 31 0.66 12.54 5.72
CA TYR A 31 -0.11 12.32 4.50
C TYR A 31 -1.10 13.45 4.23
N ASN A 32 -1.89 13.83 5.25
CA ASN A 32 -2.89 14.89 5.12
C ASN A 32 -2.25 16.26 4.90
N ALA A 33 -1.12 16.55 5.55
CA ALA A 33 -0.36 17.77 5.32
C ALA A 33 0.13 17.84 3.86
N SER A 34 0.73 16.76 3.35
CA SER A 34 1.15 16.65 1.95
C SER A 34 -0.02 16.80 0.98
N LEU A 35 -1.14 16.11 1.22
CA LEU A 35 -2.33 16.20 0.36
C LEU A 35 -2.93 17.60 0.36
N ASN A 36 -2.99 18.26 1.53
CA ASN A 36 -3.51 19.62 1.65
C ASN A 36 -2.64 20.62 0.88
N GLU A 37 -1.32 20.51 1.04
CA GLU A 37 -0.36 21.40 0.39
C GLU A 37 -0.43 21.29 -1.13
N ILE A 38 -0.40 20.07 -1.68
CA ILE A 38 -0.46 19.88 -3.13
C ILE A 38 -1.79 20.36 -3.73
N LEU A 39 -2.91 20.16 -3.01
CA LEU A 39 -4.21 20.68 -3.42
C LEU A 39 -4.27 22.22 -3.39
N LYS A 40 -3.64 22.86 -2.41
CA LYS A 40 -3.52 24.33 -2.37
C LYS A 40 -2.73 24.87 -3.55
N ARG A 41 -1.57 24.26 -3.86
CA ARG A 41 -0.75 24.61 -5.03
C ARG A 41 -1.52 24.43 -6.33
N TYR A 42 -2.22 23.31 -6.46
CA TYR A 42 -3.05 23.03 -7.63
C TYR A 42 -4.20 24.02 -7.81
N ARG A 43 -4.93 24.37 -6.75
CA ARG A 43 -5.98 25.40 -6.82
C ARG A 43 -5.42 26.76 -7.25
N LYS A 44 -4.25 27.15 -6.74
CA LYS A 44 -3.57 28.38 -7.16
C LYS A 44 -3.23 28.34 -8.66
N MET A 45 -2.71 27.21 -9.15
CA MET A 45 -2.43 27.01 -10.57
C MET A 45 -3.71 27.09 -11.43
N GLN A 46 -4.79 26.43 -11.01
CA GLN A 46 -6.06 26.47 -11.74
C GLN A 46 -6.69 27.86 -11.84
N ASN A 47 -6.37 28.74 -10.88
CA ASN A 47 -6.84 30.12 -10.85
C ASN A 47 -5.98 31.09 -11.66
N ASP A 48 -4.78 30.68 -12.09
CA ASP A 48 -3.91 31.47 -12.95
C ASP A 48 -4.57 31.75 -14.32
N VAL A 49 -4.51 33.00 -14.76
CA VAL A 49 -5.13 33.46 -16.00
C VAL A 49 -4.52 32.77 -17.20
N GLU A 50 -3.19 32.68 -17.27
CA GLU A 50 -2.49 32.02 -18.38
C GLU A 50 -2.84 30.53 -18.44
N TYR A 51 -2.94 29.87 -17.27
CA TYR A 51 -3.33 28.46 -17.19
C TYR A 51 -4.74 28.22 -17.77
N LYS A 52 -5.69 29.12 -17.51
CA LYS A 52 -7.07 29.01 -18.03
C LYS A 52 -7.13 29.14 -19.55
N HIS A 53 -6.30 30.00 -20.15
CA HIS A 53 -6.26 30.23 -21.60
C HIS A 53 -5.50 29.15 -22.37
N MET A 54 -4.87 28.16 -21.70
CA MET A 54 -4.13 27.10 -22.36
C MET A 54 -4.98 26.12 -23.19
N LYS A 55 -6.30 26.09 -22.98
CA LYS A 55 -7.20 25.13 -23.65
C LYS A 55 -7.20 25.24 -25.19
N HIS A 56 -6.77 26.38 -25.73
CA HIS A 56 -6.80 26.67 -27.17
C HIS A 56 -5.46 26.41 -27.89
N LEU A 57 -4.41 26.00 -27.18
CA LEU A 57 -3.10 25.73 -27.79
C LEU A 57 -3.05 24.36 -28.46
N ASP A 58 -2.07 24.14 -29.33
CA ASP A 58 -1.77 22.81 -29.89
C ASP A 58 -1.39 21.82 -28.76
N PRO A 59 -1.76 20.52 -28.83
CA PRO A 59 -1.47 19.54 -27.79
C PRO A 59 0.01 19.46 -27.37
N LYS A 60 0.96 19.66 -28.31
CA LYS A 60 2.40 19.61 -28.01
C LYS A 60 2.83 20.82 -27.19
N GLU A 61 2.30 22.00 -27.49
CA GLU A 61 2.53 23.23 -26.73
C GLU A 61 1.84 23.20 -25.37
N GLN A 62 0.61 22.68 -25.31
CA GLN A 62 -0.11 22.45 -24.05
C GLN A 62 0.72 21.59 -23.10
N SER A 63 1.27 20.48 -23.58
CA SER A 63 2.07 19.59 -22.73
C SER A 63 3.34 20.26 -22.18
N LYS A 64 4.00 21.14 -22.95
CA LYS A 64 5.16 21.90 -22.48
C LYS A 64 4.76 22.89 -21.40
N LYS A 65 3.74 23.72 -21.66
CA LYS A 65 3.24 24.69 -20.68
C LYS A 65 2.75 24.01 -19.41
N TYR A 66 2.09 22.85 -19.47
CA TYR A 66 1.66 22.15 -18.25
C TYR A 66 2.84 21.78 -17.35
N LYS A 67 3.98 21.38 -17.93
CA LYS A 67 5.20 21.09 -17.17
C LYS A 67 5.82 22.37 -16.58
N GLU A 68 5.77 23.48 -17.30
CA GLU A 68 6.22 24.79 -16.80
C GLU A 68 5.36 25.26 -15.63
N PHE A 69 4.04 25.11 -15.72
CA PHE A 69 3.11 25.38 -14.63
C PHE A 69 3.36 24.48 -13.43
N ASP A 70 3.57 23.18 -13.65
CA ASP A 70 3.93 22.27 -12.57
C ASP A 70 5.20 22.73 -11.85
N LYS A 71 6.21 23.17 -12.60
CA LYS A 71 7.45 23.71 -12.04
C LYS A 71 7.20 25.03 -11.29
N LYS A 72 6.46 25.98 -11.89
CA LYS A 72 6.11 27.30 -11.32
C LYS A 72 5.37 27.17 -9.99
N TYR A 73 4.46 26.20 -9.89
CA TYR A 73 3.64 25.99 -8.70
C TYR A 73 4.19 24.92 -7.74
N GLY A 74 5.34 24.31 -8.04
CA GLY A 74 5.94 23.25 -7.23
C GLY A 74 5.05 22.01 -7.11
N ILE A 75 4.45 21.58 -8.23
CA ILE A 75 3.60 20.40 -8.35
C ILE A 75 4.44 19.23 -8.85
N SER A 76 5.27 18.70 -7.96
CA SER A 76 6.03 17.47 -8.23
C SER A 76 6.18 16.65 -6.96
N LYS A 77 6.54 15.37 -7.13
CA LYS A 77 6.92 14.48 -6.01
C LYS A 77 8.08 15.08 -5.21
N PHE A 78 9.06 15.66 -5.91
CA PHE A 78 10.24 16.23 -5.29
C PHE A 78 9.88 17.44 -4.41
N ASP A 79 9.09 18.38 -4.93
CA ASP A 79 8.70 19.58 -4.17
C ASP A 79 7.88 19.23 -2.93
N LEU A 80 7.03 18.21 -3.05
CA LEU A 80 6.24 17.74 -1.91
C LEU A 80 7.09 17.01 -0.86
N ASN A 81 8.12 16.27 -1.31
CA ASN A 81 9.12 15.66 -0.43
C ASN A 81 9.95 16.73 0.32
N GLN A 82 10.34 17.83 -0.35
CA GLN A 82 11.03 18.94 0.31
C GLN A 82 10.13 19.63 1.34
N TYR A 83 8.86 19.86 1.00
CA TYR A 83 7.88 20.43 1.92
C TYR A 83 7.69 19.60 3.20
N ILE A 84 7.60 18.27 3.09
CA ILE A 84 7.32 17.40 4.25
C ILE A 84 8.57 17.14 5.11
N LYS A 85 9.78 17.33 4.55
CA LYS A 85 11.06 17.05 5.21
C LYS A 85 11.18 17.68 6.61
N PRO A 86 10.95 18.99 6.82
CA PRO A 86 11.05 19.59 8.16
C PRO A 86 10.01 19.02 9.13
N MET A 87 8.80 18.69 8.67
CA MET A 87 7.77 18.07 9.51
C MET A 87 8.16 16.66 9.93
N THR A 88 8.70 15.87 8.99
CA THR A 88 9.21 14.52 9.24
C THR A 88 10.36 14.55 10.26
N GLN A 89 11.25 15.55 10.16
CA GLN A 89 12.37 15.71 11.09
C GLN A 89 11.92 15.95 12.54
N LYS A 90 10.82 16.68 12.75
CA LYS A 90 10.20 16.84 14.09
C LYS A 90 9.74 15.50 14.67
N PHE A 91 9.37 14.55 13.81
CA PHE A 91 8.93 13.20 14.18
C PHE A 91 10.01 12.12 13.97
N LYS A 92 11.30 12.46 13.93
CA LYS A 92 12.39 11.52 13.64
C LYS A 92 12.47 10.29 14.57
N LYS A 93 11.90 10.37 15.78
CA LYS A 93 11.79 9.24 16.73
C LYS A 93 10.68 8.23 16.36
N ASN A 94 9.76 8.62 15.47
CA ASN A 94 8.56 7.88 15.12
C ASN A 94 8.51 7.48 13.65
N ILE A 95 8.98 8.34 12.75
CA ILE A 95 8.95 8.16 11.30
C ILE A 95 10.36 8.33 10.75
N GLY A 96 10.83 7.35 9.96
CA GLY A 96 12.10 7.44 9.25
C GLY A 96 12.04 8.47 8.13
N SER A 97 13.18 9.07 7.76
CA SER A 97 13.23 10.11 6.73
C SER A 97 12.70 9.62 5.38
N GLN A 98 13.09 8.41 4.96
CA GLN A 98 12.63 7.78 3.72
C GLN A 98 11.13 7.42 3.79
N MET A 99 10.65 6.91 4.94
CA MET A 99 9.23 6.73 5.21
C MET A 99 8.40 8.02 5.06
N GLY A 100 8.92 9.16 5.53
CA GLY A 100 8.26 10.46 5.35
C GLY A 100 8.09 10.84 3.88
N GLN A 101 9.11 10.57 3.06
CA GLN A 101 9.03 10.76 1.60
C GLN A 101 8.01 9.82 0.97
N GLU A 102 8.01 8.54 1.34
CA GLU A 102 7.02 7.55 0.84
C GLU A 102 5.57 7.97 1.16
N ILE A 103 5.35 8.58 2.33
CA ILE A 103 4.04 9.09 2.72
C ILE A 103 3.64 10.29 1.84
N ALA A 104 4.55 11.23 1.58
CA ALA A 104 4.30 12.35 0.69
C ALA A 104 4.08 11.91 -0.77
N GLU A 105 4.88 10.98 -1.27
CA GLU A 105 4.72 10.40 -2.60
C GLU A 105 3.38 9.67 -2.74
N ARG A 106 2.91 8.98 -1.69
CA ARG A 106 1.57 8.39 -1.67
C ARG A 106 0.46 9.45 -1.77
N ALA A 107 0.63 10.60 -1.12
CA ALA A 107 -0.31 11.71 -1.25
C ALA A 107 -0.28 12.32 -2.66
N TYR A 108 0.92 12.49 -3.23
CA TYR A 108 1.10 12.94 -4.60
C TYR A 108 0.44 12.00 -5.61
N LEU A 109 0.61 10.68 -5.49
CA LEU A 109 -0.02 9.70 -6.39
C LEU A 109 -1.56 9.75 -6.33
N ALA A 110 -2.14 10.05 -5.15
CA ALA A 110 -3.58 10.26 -5.04
C ALA A 110 -4.01 11.54 -5.77
N PHE A 111 -3.27 12.64 -5.56
CA PHE A 111 -3.47 13.90 -6.26
C PHE A 111 -3.28 13.77 -7.79
N GLU A 112 -2.30 13.01 -8.24
CA GLU A 112 -1.99 12.80 -9.66
C GLU A 112 -3.17 12.16 -10.39
N LYS A 113 -3.84 11.20 -9.76
CA LYS A 113 -5.09 10.62 -10.29
C LYS A 113 -6.18 11.67 -10.44
N LEU A 114 -6.33 12.59 -9.49
CA LEU A 114 -7.28 13.71 -9.60
C LEU A 114 -6.92 14.63 -10.76
N LYS A 115 -5.66 15.07 -10.82
CA LYS A 115 -5.16 16.02 -11.82
C LYS A 115 -5.37 15.51 -13.25
N TYR A 116 -5.16 14.22 -13.49
CA TYR A 116 -5.31 13.60 -14.81
C TYR A 116 -6.68 12.95 -15.04
N GLY A 117 -7.70 13.29 -14.25
CA GLY A 117 -9.07 12.81 -14.45
C GLY A 117 -9.30 11.32 -14.20
N LYS A 118 -8.30 10.58 -13.68
CA LYS A 118 -8.41 9.16 -13.28
C LYS A 118 -9.17 8.98 -11.97
N ALA A 119 -9.41 10.05 -11.23
CA ALA A 119 -10.24 10.08 -10.04
C ALA A 119 -11.04 11.38 -9.97
N LYS A 120 -12.32 11.29 -9.58
CA LYS A 120 -13.19 12.48 -9.41
C LYS A 120 -12.86 13.29 -8.15
N LYS A 121 -12.36 12.63 -7.10
CA LYS A 121 -12.09 13.25 -5.79
C LYS A 121 -11.00 12.49 -5.03
N VAL A 122 -10.28 13.22 -4.18
CA VAL A 122 -9.33 12.68 -3.21
C VAL A 122 -9.80 13.00 -1.79
N TYR A 123 -9.49 12.10 -0.85
CA TYR A 123 -9.96 12.21 0.52
C TYR A 123 -8.80 12.25 1.50
N PHE A 124 -8.90 13.14 2.48
CA PHE A 124 -8.06 13.12 3.67
C PHE A 124 -8.33 11.88 4.50
N LYS A 125 -7.31 11.43 5.23
CA LYS A 125 -7.38 10.26 6.11
C LYS A 125 -7.84 10.68 7.49
N ARG A 126 -8.93 10.07 7.97
CA ARG A 126 -9.46 10.26 9.33
C ARG A 126 -8.57 9.57 10.35
N TYR A 127 -8.69 9.95 11.61
CA TYR A 127 -8.03 9.24 12.69
C TYR A 127 -8.42 7.75 12.67
N GLY A 128 -7.46 6.85 12.86
CA GLY A 128 -7.66 5.41 12.71
C GLY A 128 -7.57 4.87 11.27
N ASP A 129 -7.82 5.69 10.25
CA ASP A 129 -7.92 5.25 8.83
C ASP A 129 -6.58 5.21 8.07
N PHE A 130 -5.45 5.07 8.77
CA PHE A 130 -4.13 4.97 8.17
C PHE A 130 -3.46 3.65 8.54
N TYR A 131 -3.63 2.66 7.67
CA TYR A 131 -3.37 1.26 8.00
C TYR A 131 -1.99 0.75 7.57
N SER A 132 -1.16 1.56 6.90
CA SER A 132 0.16 1.08 6.50
C SER A 132 1.19 2.15 6.25
N VAL A 133 2.44 1.84 6.58
CA VAL A 133 3.63 2.63 6.25
C VAL A 133 4.69 1.69 5.70
N ARG A 134 5.42 2.17 4.70
CA ARG A 134 6.44 1.41 3.98
C ARG A 134 7.74 2.18 4.03
N GLU A 135 8.85 1.46 4.14
CA GLU A 135 10.18 2.02 3.93
C GLU A 135 10.63 1.87 2.46
N LYS A 136 11.50 2.77 1.98
CA LYS A 136 12.02 2.69 0.60
C LYS A 136 12.99 1.52 0.37
N GLY A 137 13.66 1.11 1.44
CA GLY A 137 14.64 0.03 1.42
C GLY A 137 14.65 -0.73 2.75
N ASN A 138 15.73 -1.46 2.99
CA ASN A 138 15.90 -2.27 4.20
C ASN A 138 17.02 -1.77 5.14
N LYS A 139 17.67 -0.64 4.80
CA LYS A 139 18.88 -0.16 5.49
C LYS A 139 18.58 0.65 6.75
N THR A 140 17.52 1.46 6.74
CA THR A 140 17.15 2.36 7.84
C THR A 140 15.65 2.30 8.15
N GLY A 141 15.19 2.95 9.22
CA GLY A 141 13.76 3.04 9.53
C GLY A 141 13.14 1.69 9.93
N LEU A 142 12.28 1.13 9.08
CA LEU A 142 11.59 -0.15 9.29
C LEU A 142 12.33 -1.27 8.55
N ARG A 143 12.89 -2.20 9.33
CA ARG A 143 13.79 -3.26 8.85
C ARG A 143 13.36 -4.62 9.36
N LEU A 144 13.72 -5.66 8.62
CA LEU A 144 13.65 -7.05 9.06
C LEU A 144 15.03 -7.50 9.52
N PHE A 145 15.09 -8.15 10.68
CA PHE A 145 16.22 -8.92 11.15
C PHE A 145 15.87 -10.40 11.02
N LYS A 146 16.41 -11.07 9.99
CA LYS A 146 16.04 -12.44 9.61
C LYS A 146 16.43 -13.42 10.71
N GLU A 147 17.63 -13.28 11.25
CA GLU A 147 18.23 -14.16 12.26
C GLU A 147 17.49 -14.07 13.59
N GLU A 148 17.07 -12.86 13.96
CA GLU A 148 16.29 -12.60 15.18
C GLU A 148 14.79 -12.83 14.99
N ASN A 149 14.33 -13.17 13.78
CA ASN A 149 12.92 -13.27 13.40
C ASN A 149 12.08 -12.09 13.91
N CYS A 150 12.57 -10.86 13.75
CA CYS A 150 11.87 -9.68 14.24
C CYS A 150 11.97 -8.52 13.24
N ILE A 151 11.03 -7.58 13.33
CA ILE A 151 11.21 -6.26 12.72
C ILE A 151 11.85 -5.32 13.73
N SER A 152 12.57 -4.32 13.23
CA SER A 152 12.94 -3.13 14.00
C SER A 152 12.45 -1.90 13.29
N TRP A 153 11.77 -1.01 14.00
CA TRP A 153 11.39 0.29 13.49
C TRP A 153 12.03 1.39 14.34
N LEU A 154 13.12 1.97 13.84
CA LEU A 154 13.92 2.97 14.57
C LEU A 154 14.35 2.47 15.95
N GLY A 155 14.88 1.25 16.02
CA GLY A 155 15.34 0.62 17.27
C GLY A 155 14.25 -0.13 18.03
N PHE A 156 12.97 0.17 17.79
CA PHE A 156 11.86 -0.54 18.41
C PHE A 156 11.64 -1.92 17.75
N LYS A 157 11.99 -3.00 18.46
CA LYS A 157 11.91 -4.38 17.96
C LYS A 157 10.56 -5.04 18.28
N ILE A 158 10.01 -5.78 17.32
CA ILE A 158 8.78 -6.59 17.48
C ILE A 158 8.99 -7.96 16.81
N PRO A 159 8.84 -9.07 17.55
CA PRO A 159 8.99 -10.41 16.99
C PRO A 159 7.94 -10.74 15.92
N LEU A 160 8.34 -11.57 14.96
CA LEU A 160 7.45 -12.18 13.98
C LEU A 160 6.83 -13.45 14.55
N ILE A 161 5.63 -13.77 14.05
CA ILE A 161 5.00 -15.06 14.26
C ILE A 161 5.25 -15.90 13.01
N ILE A 162 6.23 -16.80 13.08
CA ILE A 162 6.56 -17.77 12.02
C ILE A 162 6.41 -19.17 12.61
N ARG A 163 5.71 -20.06 11.90
CA ARG A 163 5.60 -21.46 12.34
C ARG A 163 6.92 -22.17 12.06
N LYS A 164 7.39 -23.02 12.98
CA LYS A 164 8.67 -23.76 12.82
C LYS A 164 8.75 -24.56 11.51
N ASN A 165 7.61 -25.08 11.04
CA ASN A 165 7.51 -25.91 9.83
C ASN A 165 7.01 -25.13 8.61
N ASP A 166 7.07 -23.79 8.63
CA ASP A 166 6.70 -22.96 7.47
C ASP A 166 7.84 -22.94 6.44
N SER A 167 7.92 -24.01 5.66
CA SER A 167 8.94 -24.16 4.61
C SER A 167 8.85 -23.07 3.54
N TYR A 168 7.66 -22.51 3.31
CA TYR A 168 7.47 -21.41 2.37
C TYR A 168 8.12 -20.12 2.89
N ALA A 169 7.83 -19.72 4.13
CA ALA A 169 8.44 -18.52 4.72
C ALA A 169 9.97 -18.64 4.83
N GLN A 170 10.47 -19.83 5.18
CA GLN A 170 11.91 -20.11 5.23
C GLN A 170 12.58 -19.97 3.86
N LYS A 171 11.97 -20.53 2.80
CA LYS A 171 12.46 -20.34 1.42
C LYS A 171 12.46 -18.86 1.02
N CYS A 172 11.42 -18.11 1.35
CA CYS A 172 11.39 -16.67 1.07
C CYS A 172 12.53 -15.91 1.75
N PHE A 173 12.95 -16.33 2.95
CA PHE A 173 14.01 -15.67 3.69
C PHE A 173 15.40 -15.87 3.08
N LEU A 174 15.56 -16.80 2.13
CA LEU A 174 16.78 -16.96 1.35
C LEU A 174 16.93 -15.86 0.28
N ASP A 175 15.82 -15.27 -0.15
CA ASP A 175 15.84 -14.27 -1.22
C ASP A 175 16.28 -12.88 -0.73
N ASN A 176 16.69 -12.05 -1.69
CA ASN A 176 17.09 -10.68 -1.45
C ASN A 176 15.90 -9.82 -0.99
N LEU A 177 16.00 -9.22 0.19
CA LEU A 177 14.94 -8.40 0.76
C LEU A 177 15.07 -6.96 0.27
N LEU A 178 14.04 -6.43 -0.37
CA LEU A 178 14.02 -5.06 -0.88
C LEU A 178 13.61 -4.06 0.21
N PHE A 179 12.42 -4.23 0.79
CA PHE A 179 11.90 -3.33 1.82
C PHE A 179 10.78 -3.98 2.64
N CYS A 180 10.44 -3.33 3.76
CA CYS A 180 9.35 -3.73 4.65
C CYS A 180 8.22 -2.70 4.65
N LYS A 181 7.00 -3.18 4.88
CA LYS A 181 5.81 -2.36 5.09
C LYS A 181 5.04 -2.88 6.29
N LEU A 182 4.80 -2.01 7.27
CA LEU A 182 3.89 -2.30 8.37
C LEU A 182 2.45 -2.24 7.86
N LEU A 183 1.62 -3.17 8.32
CA LEU A 183 0.20 -3.26 8.00
C LEU A 183 -0.62 -3.48 9.28
N LYS A 184 -1.62 -2.64 9.50
CA LYS A 184 -2.65 -2.78 10.52
C LYS A 184 -3.93 -3.29 9.87
N LYS A 185 -4.57 -4.28 10.49
CA LYS A 185 -5.89 -4.79 10.12
C LYS A 185 -6.80 -4.81 11.34
N VAL A 186 -8.08 -4.53 11.15
CA VAL A 186 -9.10 -4.75 12.19
C VAL A 186 -9.72 -6.12 11.93
N ILE A 187 -9.54 -7.06 12.86
CA ILE A 187 -10.06 -8.43 12.77
C ILE A 187 -10.91 -8.67 14.02
N ARG A 188 -12.21 -8.90 13.84
CA ARG A 188 -13.18 -9.11 14.93
C ARG A 188 -13.09 -8.01 16.00
N GLY A 189 -13.08 -6.75 15.55
CA GLY A 189 -13.00 -5.57 16.41
C GLY A 189 -11.62 -5.30 17.05
N LYS A 190 -10.62 -6.15 16.83
CA LYS A 190 -9.27 -5.99 17.41
C LYS A 190 -8.25 -5.58 16.35
N ASN A 191 -7.34 -4.67 16.72
CA ASN A 191 -6.19 -4.34 15.88
C ASN A 191 -5.24 -5.53 15.82
N LYS A 192 -4.79 -5.87 14.61
CA LYS A 192 -3.79 -6.90 14.33
C LYS A 192 -2.74 -6.33 13.42
N TYR A 193 -1.47 -6.54 13.77
CA TYR A 193 -0.33 -5.99 13.06
C TYR A 193 0.44 -7.06 12.31
N TYR A 194 0.88 -6.70 11.12
CA TYR A 194 1.61 -7.55 10.20
C TYR A 194 2.77 -6.76 9.60
N VAL A 195 3.80 -7.46 9.19
CA VAL A 195 4.79 -6.93 8.25
C VAL A 195 4.58 -7.58 6.89
N GLN A 196 4.60 -6.77 5.85
CA GLN A 196 4.75 -7.20 4.48
C GLN A 196 6.21 -7.01 4.10
N ILE A 197 6.87 -8.10 3.70
CA ILE A 197 8.27 -8.14 3.30
C ILE A 197 8.29 -8.34 1.79
N THR A 198 8.90 -7.40 1.06
CA THR A 198 9.05 -7.51 -0.39
C THR A 198 10.42 -8.11 -0.69
N PHE A 199 10.43 -9.22 -1.41
CA PHE A 199 11.63 -9.88 -1.90
C PHE A 199 11.75 -9.69 -3.41
N GLU A 200 12.98 -9.72 -3.90
CA GLU A 200 13.30 -9.76 -5.33
C GLU A 200 13.00 -11.15 -5.90
N GLY A 201 12.57 -11.22 -7.16
CA GLY A 201 12.38 -12.48 -7.88
C GLY A 201 10.93 -12.98 -7.92
N VAL A 202 10.79 -14.29 -8.04
CA VAL A 202 9.52 -15.02 -8.18
C VAL A 202 9.27 -15.79 -6.88
N PRO A 203 8.03 -15.80 -6.34
CA PRO A 203 7.76 -16.47 -5.08
C PRO A 203 8.05 -17.97 -5.17
N PRO A 204 8.54 -18.60 -4.09
CA PRO A 204 8.75 -20.04 -4.06
C PRO A 204 7.44 -20.78 -4.32
N LYS A 205 7.50 -21.97 -4.92
CA LYS A 205 6.30 -22.80 -5.09
C LYS A 205 5.79 -23.25 -3.72
N LYS A 206 4.58 -22.84 -3.36
CA LYS A 206 3.94 -23.22 -2.09
C LYS A 206 3.46 -24.67 -2.08
N HIS A 207 3.00 -25.14 -3.23
CA HIS A 207 2.54 -26.50 -3.44
C HIS A 207 3.17 -27.04 -4.72
N GLU A 208 3.50 -28.32 -4.74
CA GLU A 208 3.89 -29.00 -5.97
C GLU A 208 2.67 -29.15 -6.86
N VAL A 209 2.72 -28.52 -8.04
CA VAL A 209 1.75 -28.77 -9.09
C VAL A 209 2.16 -30.08 -9.76
N ARG A 210 1.57 -31.19 -9.31
CA ARG A 210 1.93 -32.54 -9.77
C ARG A 210 1.51 -32.81 -11.22
N ASN A 211 0.44 -32.17 -11.69
CA ASN A 211 -0.08 -32.32 -13.04
C ASN A 211 -0.12 -30.98 -13.76
N HIS A 212 0.54 -30.88 -14.91
CA HIS A 212 0.51 -29.70 -15.79
C HIS A 212 -0.75 -29.76 -16.67
N ALA A 213 -1.90 -30.00 -16.05
CA ALA A 213 -3.18 -30.02 -16.74
C ALA A 213 -3.78 -28.62 -16.72
N GLU A 214 -4.30 -28.18 -17.87
CA GLU A 214 -5.07 -26.96 -17.95
C GLU A 214 -6.49 -27.22 -17.43
N VAL A 215 -6.98 -26.34 -16.57
CA VAL A 215 -8.33 -26.44 -16.01
C VAL A 215 -9.00 -25.08 -16.17
N GLY A 216 -10.08 -25.05 -16.96
CA GLY A 216 -10.96 -23.91 -17.07
C GLY A 216 -11.90 -23.85 -15.85
N LEU A 217 -11.98 -22.68 -15.21
CA LEU A 217 -12.92 -22.41 -14.14
C LEU A 217 -13.83 -21.26 -14.55
N ASP A 218 -15.13 -21.50 -14.60
CA ASP A 218 -16.14 -20.46 -14.78
C ASP A 218 -17.02 -20.37 -13.52
N ILE A 219 -16.95 -19.22 -12.84
CA ILE A 219 -17.56 -19.00 -11.53
C ILE A 219 -18.86 -18.21 -11.72
N GLY A 220 -19.98 -18.90 -11.58
CA GLY A 220 -21.31 -18.31 -11.48
C GLY A 220 -21.66 -17.85 -10.06
N THR A 221 -22.87 -17.34 -9.90
CA THR A 221 -23.38 -16.80 -8.61
C THR A 221 -23.56 -17.88 -7.55
N SER A 222 -23.96 -19.09 -7.94
CA SER A 222 -24.24 -20.22 -7.03
C SER A 222 -23.50 -21.50 -7.42
N THR A 223 -22.77 -21.50 -8.53
CA THR A 223 -22.08 -22.68 -9.07
C THR A 223 -20.72 -22.32 -9.63
N ILE A 224 -19.81 -23.27 -9.63
CA ILE A 224 -18.56 -23.22 -10.40
C ILE A 224 -18.56 -24.35 -11.42
N ALA A 225 -18.42 -24.02 -12.69
CA ALA A 225 -18.13 -24.98 -13.75
C ALA A 225 -16.62 -25.19 -13.82
N ILE A 226 -16.21 -26.46 -13.82
CA ILE A 226 -14.83 -26.91 -13.83
C ILE A 226 -14.69 -27.79 -15.07
N VAL A 227 -13.82 -27.39 -15.99
CA VAL A 227 -13.59 -28.10 -17.26
C VAL A 227 -12.12 -28.43 -17.36
N SER A 228 -11.82 -29.68 -17.68
CA SER A 228 -10.48 -30.16 -18.00
C SER A 228 -10.58 -31.24 -19.07
N ASP A 229 -9.45 -31.66 -19.63
CA ASP A 229 -9.40 -32.75 -20.61
C ASP A 229 -9.95 -34.10 -20.07
N LYS A 230 -10.09 -34.24 -18.74
CA LYS A 230 -10.51 -35.49 -18.09
C LYS A 230 -11.94 -35.45 -17.53
N GLU A 231 -12.43 -34.27 -17.18
CA GLU A 231 -13.70 -34.12 -16.45
C GLU A 231 -14.33 -32.76 -16.74
N VAL A 232 -15.66 -32.77 -16.88
CA VAL A 232 -16.52 -31.58 -16.80
C VAL A 232 -17.40 -31.74 -15.55
N LYS A 233 -17.33 -30.76 -14.64
CA LYS A 233 -18.04 -30.79 -13.36
C LYS A 233 -18.70 -29.45 -13.09
N LEU A 234 -19.96 -29.49 -12.64
CA LEU A 234 -20.65 -28.33 -12.08
C LEU A 234 -20.80 -28.51 -10.58
N GLN A 235 -20.16 -27.65 -9.79
CA GLN A 235 -20.18 -27.73 -8.34
C GLN A 235 -20.97 -26.55 -7.75
N ILE A 236 -22.00 -26.85 -6.96
CA ILE A 236 -22.74 -25.83 -6.21
C ILE A 236 -21.83 -25.23 -5.14
N LEU A 237 -21.71 -23.90 -5.15
CA LEU A 237 -21.04 -23.13 -4.12
C LEU A 237 -21.94 -23.10 -2.88
N ALA A 238 -21.35 -23.31 -1.70
CA ALA A 238 -22.06 -23.24 -0.43
C ALA A 238 -23.35 -24.09 -0.36
N LYS A 239 -23.26 -25.36 -0.77
CA LYS A 239 -24.38 -26.33 -0.88
C LYS A 239 -25.34 -26.41 0.33
N ASN A 240 -24.88 -26.02 1.51
CA ASN A 240 -25.65 -26.09 2.77
C ASN A 240 -26.10 -24.71 3.29
N ILE A 241 -26.00 -23.66 2.48
CA ILE A 241 -26.50 -22.33 2.83
C ILE A 241 -27.82 -22.12 2.09
N GLU A 242 -28.92 -22.01 2.84
CA GLU A 242 -30.20 -21.56 2.29
C GLU A 242 -30.05 -20.12 1.82
N ILE A 243 -30.29 -19.88 0.52
CA ILE A 243 -30.29 -18.54 -0.04
C ILE A 243 -31.61 -17.90 0.35
N ASN A 244 -31.60 -17.04 1.37
CA ASN A 244 -32.77 -16.25 1.71
C ASN A 244 -32.90 -15.06 0.75
N GLU A 245 -33.54 -15.28 -0.40
CA GLU A 245 -33.69 -14.25 -1.45
C GLU A 245 -34.45 -12.99 -0.98
N LYS A 246 -35.16 -13.07 0.15
CA LYS A 246 -35.93 -11.96 0.74
C LYS A 246 -35.07 -10.88 1.42
N GLU A 247 -33.78 -11.11 1.65
CA GLU A 247 -32.88 -10.11 2.26
C GLU A 247 -32.10 -9.25 1.24
N LYS A 248 -32.40 -9.35 -0.06
CA LYS A 248 -31.82 -8.44 -1.09
C LYS A 248 -32.49 -7.06 -1.16
N ILE A 249 -33.01 -6.55 -0.05
CA ILE A 249 -33.45 -5.16 0.06
C ILE A 249 -32.75 -4.50 1.25
N LYS A 250 -31.68 -3.78 0.95
CA LYS A 250 -31.34 -2.46 1.53
C LYS A 250 -30.17 -1.82 0.80
#